data_AF-A0ABD5GQE9-F1
#
_entry.id   AF-A0ABD5GQE9-F1
#
_cell.length_a   1.000
_cell.length_b   1.000
_cell.length_c   1.000
_cell.angle_alpha   90.00
_cell.angle_beta   90.00
_cell.angle_gamma   90.00
#
_symmetry.space_group_name_H-M   'P 1'
#
loop_
_entity.id
_entity.type
_entity.pdbx_description
1 polymer ?
#
loop_
_entity_poly.entity_id
_entity_poly.type
_entity_poly.pdbx_seq_one_letter_code
_entity_poly.pdbx_strand_id
1 'polypeptide(L)'
;MGLLDNLNKVADKAAKVASDKISDTTRRVDNAVSGADSGNFLQGMLGNASAQSTKTATANWSHMLVENEQIISSYKLIRDEIIVTNNRLLFIDAQGVTGQKKAITQIFLDSIVDVRYTAAGFGFDDTNMYVTYLSNPYYKSLTTNLSTHEFSFPKKLDVSDFYRFLVQLSIENRQKINS
;
A
#
# COMPACT_ATOMS: atom_id res chain seq x y z
N MET A 1 44.16 -24.09 -39.71
CA MET A 1 42.83 -24.44 -39.17
C MET A 1 42.55 -23.89 -37.77
N GLY A 2 43.53 -23.69 -36.87
CA GLY A 2 43.24 -23.29 -35.48
C GLY A 2 42.78 -21.85 -35.19
N LEU A 3 42.81 -20.92 -36.16
CA LEU A 3 42.43 -19.52 -35.90
C LEU A 3 40.91 -19.31 -35.89
N LEU A 4 40.20 -19.98 -36.80
CA LEU A 4 38.74 -19.91 -36.92
C LEU A 4 38.04 -20.61 -35.74
N ASP A 5 38.60 -21.72 -35.26
CA ASP A 5 38.09 -22.42 -34.08
C ASP A 5 38.19 -21.58 -32.80
N ASN A 6 39.25 -20.78 -32.67
CA ASN A 6 39.41 -19.88 -31.52
C ASN A 6 38.44 -18.69 -31.59
N LEU A 7 38.16 -18.17 -32.80
CA LEU A 7 37.17 -17.11 -32.99
C LEU A 7 35.76 -17.59 -32.65
N ASN A 8 35.38 -18.79 -33.06
CA ASN A 8 34.07 -19.37 -32.74
C ASN A 8 33.90 -19.57 -31.22
N LYS A 9 34.92 -20.09 -30.53
CA LYS A 9 34.88 -20.24 -29.06
C LYS A 9 34.73 -18.91 -28.31
N VAL A 10 35.34 -17.84 -28.82
CA VAL A 10 35.21 -16.50 -28.24
C VAL A 10 33.80 -15.95 -28.46
N ALA A 11 33.23 -16.16 -29.64
CA ALA A 11 31.85 -15.74 -29.95
C ALA A 11 30.83 -16.49 -29.06
N ASP A 12 30.97 -17.80 -28.88
CA ASP A 12 30.10 -18.60 -28.03
C ASP A 12 30.18 -18.19 -26.56
N LYS A 13 31.39 -17.89 -26.08
CA LYS A 13 31.59 -17.40 -24.71
C LYS A 13 30.97 -16.02 -24.51
N ALA A 14 31.09 -15.13 -25.50
CA ALA A 14 30.47 -13.80 -25.45
C ALA A 14 28.93 -13.90 -25.47
N ALA A 15 28.36 -14.76 -26.31
CA ALA A 15 26.92 -15.01 -26.38
C ALA A 15 26.37 -15.57 -25.07
N LYS A 16 27.09 -16.51 -24.45
CA LYS A 16 26.72 -17.06 -23.14
C LYS A 16 26.74 -16.00 -22.04
N VAL A 17 27.80 -15.18 -21.98
CA VAL A 17 27.91 -14.08 -21.01
C VAL A 17 26.79 -13.04 -21.20
N ALA A 18 26.41 -12.76 -22.45
CA ALA A 18 25.30 -11.86 -22.75
C ALA A 18 23.95 -12.46 -22.29
N SER A 19 23.69 -13.74 -22.59
CA SER A 19 22.49 -14.46 -22.15
C SER A 19 22.39 -14.54 -20.62
N ASP A 20 23.49 -14.82 -19.93
CA ASP A 20 23.53 -14.91 -18.47
C ASP A 20 23.24 -13.53 -17.84
N LYS A 21 23.79 -12.44 -18.40
CA LYS A 21 23.49 -11.06 -17.95
C LYS A 21 22.04 -10.65 -18.21
N ILE A 22 21.47 -11.06 -19.34
CA ILE A 22 20.07 -10.78 -19.67
C ILE A 22 19.15 -11.55 -18.71
N SER A 23 19.41 -12.84 -18.47
CA SER A 23 18.66 -13.65 -17.51
C SER A 23 18.73 -13.11 -16.08
N ASP A 24 19.88 -12.58 -15.66
CA ASP A 24 20.06 -11.99 -14.33
C ASP A 24 19.36 -10.63 -14.21
N THR A 25 19.35 -9.85 -15.29
CA THR A 25 18.59 -8.60 -15.38
C THR A 25 17.09 -8.85 -15.40
N THR A 26 16.61 -9.83 -16.17
CA THR A 26 15.20 -10.24 -16.20
C THR A 26 14.75 -10.76 -14.84
N ARG A 27 15.55 -11.59 -14.15
CA ARG A 27 15.26 -12.00 -12.76
C ARG A 27 15.17 -10.83 -11.79
N ARG A 28 16.01 -9.79 -11.96
CA ARG A 28 15.95 -8.57 -11.14
C ARG A 28 14.69 -7.75 -11.43
N VAL A 29 14.26 -7.68 -12.68
CA VAL A 29 13.02 -7.00 -13.08
C VAL A 29 11.79 -7.77 -12.59
N ASP A 30 11.78 -9.09 -12.68
CA ASP A 30 10.68 -9.93 -12.19
C ASP A 30 10.52 -9.87 -10.67
N ASN A 31 11.63 -9.78 -9.93
CA ASN A 31 11.59 -9.55 -8.48
C ASN A 31 11.07 -8.14 -8.13
N ALA A 32 11.51 -7.10 -8.85
CA ALA A 32 11.02 -5.73 -8.69
C ALA A 32 9.52 -5.56 -8.99
N VAL A 33 8.96 -6.43 -9.83
CA VAL A 33 7.53 -6.45 -10.20
C VAL A 33 6.71 -7.41 -9.32
N SER A 34 7.36 -8.18 -8.45
CA SER A 34 6.69 -9.07 -7.51
C SER A 34 6.15 -8.30 -6.30
N GLY A 35 4.93 -8.61 -5.84
CA GLY A 35 4.23 -7.91 -4.75
C GLY A 35 4.99 -7.84 -3.41
N ALA A 36 6.09 -8.58 -3.23
CA ALA A 36 6.99 -8.48 -2.09
C ALA A 36 7.80 -7.16 -2.06
N ASP A 37 8.20 -6.63 -3.22
CA ASP A 37 8.95 -5.37 -3.30
C ASP A 37 8.05 -4.15 -3.09
N SER A 38 6.76 -4.27 -3.42
CA SER A 38 5.75 -3.29 -3.00
C SER A 38 5.70 -3.21 -1.47
N GLY A 39 5.68 -4.34 -0.75
CA GLY A 39 5.72 -4.35 0.72
C GLY A 39 6.94 -3.64 1.30
N ASN A 40 8.13 -3.84 0.73
CA ASN A 40 9.36 -3.15 1.15
C ASN A 40 9.36 -1.65 0.81
N PHE A 41 8.81 -1.28 -0.35
CA PHE A 41 8.64 0.12 -0.75
C PHE A 41 7.60 0.84 0.13
N LEU A 42 6.47 0.20 0.40
CA LEU A 42 5.41 0.67 1.30
C LEU A 42 5.92 0.80 2.72
N GLN A 43 6.70 -0.17 3.20
CA GLN A 43 7.36 -0.11 4.50
C GLN A 43 8.40 1.01 4.56
N GLY A 44 9.14 1.28 3.48
CA GLY A 44 10.09 2.38 3.41
C GLY A 44 9.42 3.76 3.40
N MET A 45 8.26 3.88 2.74
CA MET A 45 7.49 5.13 2.66
C MET A 45 6.70 5.40 3.95
N LEU A 46 6.11 4.38 4.56
CA LEU A 46 5.25 4.53 5.75
C LEU A 46 5.95 4.22 7.07
N GLY A 47 7.13 3.59 7.05
CA GLY A 47 7.86 3.16 8.25
C GLY A 47 8.33 4.31 9.14
N ASN A 48 8.55 5.50 8.58
CA ASN A 48 8.85 6.71 9.35
C ASN A 48 7.58 7.44 9.82
N ALA A 49 6.42 7.10 9.27
CA ALA A 49 5.18 7.85 9.44
C ALA A 49 4.18 7.19 10.41
N SER A 50 4.52 6.07 11.06
CA SER A 50 3.58 5.40 11.97
C SER A 50 3.34 6.23 13.23
N ALA A 51 2.12 6.74 13.43
CA ALA A 51 1.75 7.49 14.64
C ALA A 51 1.82 6.63 15.91
N GLN A 52 1.60 5.32 15.75
CA GLN A 52 1.74 4.30 16.79
C GLN A 52 2.77 3.26 16.31
N SER A 53 3.60 2.77 17.23
CA SER A 53 4.61 1.75 16.88
C SER A 53 3.93 0.51 16.30
N THR A 54 4.46 0.00 15.18
CA THR A 54 3.97 -1.23 14.53
C THR A 54 3.92 -2.41 15.50
N LYS A 55 4.88 -2.48 16.45
CA LYS A 55 4.89 -3.50 17.51
C LYS A 55 3.64 -3.46 18.39
N THR A 56 3.19 -2.26 18.79
CA THR A 56 1.97 -2.08 19.60
C THR A 56 0.74 -2.47 18.79
N ALA A 57 0.65 -2.04 17.53
CA ALA A 57 -0.46 -2.40 16.66
C ALA A 57 -0.54 -3.91 16.43
N THR A 58 0.58 -4.57 16.16
CA THR A 58 0.64 -6.04 16.00
C THR A 58 0.23 -6.77 17.26
N ALA A 59 0.66 -6.31 18.44
CA ALA A 59 0.22 -6.90 19.70
C ALA A 59 -1.30 -6.82 19.89
N ASN A 60 -1.92 -5.70 19.50
CA ASN A 60 -3.35 -5.47 19.67
C ASN A 60 -4.20 -6.16 18.59
N TRP A 61 -3.72 -6.21 17.34
CA TRP A 61 -4.57 -6.49 16.18
C TRP A 61 -4.13 -7.68 15.31
N SER A 62 -3.04 -8.37 15.67
CA SER A 62 -2.58 -9.56 14.92
C SER A 62 -3.64 -10.64 14.73
N HIS A 63 -4.55 -10.81 15.70
CA HIS A 63 -5.65 -11.76 15.66
C HIS A 63 -6.73 -11.45 14.60
N MET A 64 -6.70 -10.26 13.98
CA MET A 64 -7.60 -9.84 12.90
C MET A 64 -7.00 -10.03 11.50
N LEU A 65 -5.71 -10.36 11.41
CA LEU A 65 -5.00 -10.52 10.15
C LEU A 65 -5.30 -11.89 9.53
N VAL A 66 -5.40 -11.92 8.19
CA VAL A 66 -5.46 -13.19 7.46
C VAL A 66 -4.06 -13.75 7.20
N GLU A 67 -3.99 -14.96 6.65
CA GLU A 67 -2.71 -15.58 6.30
C GLU A 67 -1.89 -14.67 5.37
N ASN A 68 -0.60 -14.51 5.67
CA ASN A 68 0.35 -13.65 4.96
C ASN A 68 0.02 -12.14 4.96
N GLU A 69 -0.96 -11.70 5.75
CA GLU A 69 -1.24 -10.28 5.97
C GLU A 69 -0.34 -9.73 7.09
N GLN A 70 0.29 -8.59 6.84
CA GLN A 70 1.23 -7.94 7.75
C GLN A 70 0.85 -6.48 7.94
N ILE A 71 0.95 -6.00 9.19
CA ILE A 71 0.77 -4.57 9.51
C ILE A 71 2.02 -3.81 9.07
N ILE A 72 1.82 -2.84 8.17
CA ILE A 72 2.86 -1.95 7.65
C ILE A 72 2.97 -0.70 8.54
N SER A 73 1.82 -0.13 8.89
CA SER A 73 1.74 1.06 9.75
C SER A 73 0.40 1.14 10.49
N SER A 74 0.34 2.02 11.49
CA SER A 74 -0.89 2.28 12.24
C SER A 74 -0.97 3.74 12.65
N TYR A 75 -2.18 4.29 12.64
CA TYR A 75 -2.47 5.67 12.97
C TYR A 75 -3.55 5.74 14.04
N LYS A 76 -3.26 6.48 15.12
CA LYS A 76 -4.27 6.85 16.10
C LYS A 76 -4.99 8.11 15.61
N LEU A 77 -6.28 7.99 15.36
CA LEU A 77 -7.14 9.13 15.03
C LEU A 77 -7.70 9.73 16.33
N ILE A 78 -8.56 10.74 16.18
CA ILE A 78 -9.21 11.41 17.31
C ILE A 78 -10.15 10.46 18.06
N ARG A 79 -10.97 9.71 17.31
CA ARG A 79 -11.91 8.72 17.86
C ARG A 79 -11.49 7.27 17.55
N ASP A 80 -10.88 7.08 16.39
CA ASP A 80 -10.74 5.77 15.75
C ASP A 80 -9.27 5.37 15.62
N GLU A 81 -8.99 4.17 15.11
CA GLU A 81 -7.64 3.71 14.78
C GLU A 81 -7.64 3.15 13.35
N ILE A 82 -6.62 3.53 12.56
CA ILE A 82 -6.38 2.97 11.23
C ILE A 82 -5.21 2.01 11.33
N ILE A 83 -5.41 0.78 10.88
CA ILE A 83 -4.33 -0.18 10.66
C ILE A 83 -4.15 -0.34 9.16
N VAL A 84 -2.92 -0.10 8.68
CA VAL A 84 -2.54 -0.29 7.29
C VAL A 84 -1.83 -1.62 7.18
N THR A 85 -2.35 -2.52 6.36
CA THR A 85 -1.70 -3.79 6.04
C THR A 85 -1.19 -3.79 4.60
N ASN A 86 -0.49 -4.84 4.20
CA ASN A 86 -0.16 -5.09 2.79
C ASN A 86 -1.38 -5.40 1.90
N ASN A 87 -2.58 -5.59 2.48
CA ASN A 87 -3.78 -5.96 1.73
C ASN A 87 -4.88 -4.88 1.77
N ARG A 88 -5.10 -4.26 2.94
CA ARG A 88 -6.27 -3.40 3.20
C ARG A 88 -5.98 -2.39 4.31
N LEU A 89 -6.82 -1.37 4.35
CA LEU A 89 -7.00 -0.50 5.51
C LEU A 89 -8.05 -1.13 6.42
N LEU A 90 -7.77 -1.25 7.72
CA LEU A 90 -8.73 -1.62 8.76
C LEU A 90 -9.03 -0.39 9.61
N PHE A 91 -10.32 -0.09 9.78
CA PHE A 91 -10.83 1.02 10.57
C PHE A 91 -11.49 0.49 11.81
N ILE A 92 -11.00 0.94 12.96
CA ILE A 92 -11.44 0.47 14.26
C ILE A 92 -12.12 1.62 14.97
N ASP A 93 -13.44 1.60 14.93
CA ASP A 93 -14.32 2.57 15.57
C ASP A 93 -14.66 2.10 17.00
N ALA A 94 -14.35 2.96 17.98
CA ALA A 94 -14.69 2.73 19.38
C ALA A 94 -16.15 3.16 19.65
N GLN A 95 -17.04 2.19 19.85
CA GLN A 95 -18.45 2.43 20.07
C GLN A 95 -18.85 2.36 21.55
N GLY A 96 -19.83 3.19 21.91
CA GLY A 96 -20.42 3.26 23.25
C GLY A 96 -19.56 4.03 24.27
N VAL A 97 -20.15 4.29 25.44
CA VAL A 97 -19.56 5.17 26.47
C VAL A 97 -18.21 4.66 27.00
N THR A 98 -18.06 3.34 27.13
CA THR A 98 -16.81 2.72 27.61
C THR A 98 -15.78 2.49 26.51
N GLY A 99 -16.17 2.65 25.23
CA GLY A 99 -15.33 2.38 24.06
C GLY A 99 -14.86 0.93 23.93
N GLN A 100 -15.39 -0.02 24.72
CA GLN A 100 -15.00 -1.42 24.68
C GLN A 100 -15.51 -2.14 23.43
N LYS A 101 -16.70 -1.78 22.94
CA LYS A 101 -17.21 -2.31 21.68
C LYS A 101 -16.43 -1.68 20.54
N LYS A 102 -15.81 -2.50 19.69
CA LYS A 102 -15.12 -2.04 18.48
C LYS A 102 -15.89 -2.48 17.24
N ALA A 103 -16.22 -1.54 16.36
CA ALA A 103 -16.68 -1.85 15.02
C ALA A 103 -15.48 -1.80 14.08
N ILE A 104 -15.35 -2.82 13.22
CA ILE A 104 -14.25 -2.92 12.27
C ILE A 104 -14.82 -2.84 10.86
N THR A 105 -14.31 -1.89 10.07
CA THR A 105 -14.60 -1.77 8.63
C THR A 105 -13.30 -1.89 7.86
N GLN A 106 -13.35 -2.36 6.62
CA GLN A 106 -12.16 -2.49 5.78
C GLN A 106 -12.34 -1.84 4.41
N ILE A 107 -11.25 -1.33 3.86
CA ILE A 107 -11.14 -0.89 2.47
C ILE A 107 -9.92 -1.58 1.85
N PHE A 108 -10.12 -2.36 0.79
CA PHE A 108 -9.02 -3.03 0.10
C PHE A 108 -8.18 -2.02 -0.67
N LEU A 109 -6.85 -2.18 -0.62
CA LEU A 109 -5.94 -1.24 -1.26
C LEU A 109 -6.15 -1.16 -2.77
N ASP A 110 -6.46 -2.27 -3.42
CA ASP A 110 -6.71 -2.36 -4.88
C ASP A 110 -8.03 -1.71 -5.34
N SER A 111 -8.92 -1.40 -4.39
CA SER A 111 -10.22 -0.77 -4.67
C SER A 111 -10.19 0.75 -4.61
N ILE A 112 -9.12 1.34 -4.07
CA ILE A 112 -9.00 2.79 -3.87
C ILE A 112 -8.79 3.48 -5.21
N VAL A 113 -9.63 4.47 -5.51
CA VAL A 113 -9.62 5.18 -6.80
C VAL A 113 -9.54 6.69 -6.67
N ASP A 114 -9.77 7.27 -5.50
CA ASP A 114 -9.59 8.71 -5.31
C ASP A 114 -9.28 9.02 -3.85
N VAL A 115 -8.45 10.02 -3.62
CA VAL A 115 -8.04 10.47 -2.29
C VAL A 115 -8.05 11.98 -2.27
N ARG A 116 -8.75 12.55 -1.30
CA ARG A 116 -8.78 13.99 -1.05
C ARG A 116 -8.31 14.25 0.37
N TYR A 117 -7.68 15.39 0.61
CA TYR A 117 -7.38 15.83 1.97
C TYR A 117 -7.68 17.31 2.13
N THR A 118 -8.01 17.69 3.36
CA THR A 118 -8.24 19.06 3.79
C THR A 118 -7.38 19.28 5.02
N ALA A 119 -6.36 20.12 4.87
CA ALA A 119 -5.50 20.47 6.00
C ALA A 119 -6.28 21.25 7.06
N ALA A 120 -5.92 21.04 8.32
CA ALA A 120 -6.41 21.84 9.43
C ALA A 120 -6.18 23.35 9.19
N GLY A 121 -7.24 24.15 9.38
CA GLY A 121 -7.19 25.61 9.33
C GLY A 121 -6.56 26.26 10.57
N PHE A 122 -6.77 27.57 10.70
CA PHE A 122 -6.37 28.31 11.90
C PHE A 122 -7.32 27.98 13.07
N GLY A 123 -6.78 27.69 14.26
CA GLY A 123 -7.58 27.29 15.43
C GLY A 123 -7.53 25.79 15.74
N PHE A 124 -8.67 25.21 16.11
CA PHE A 124 -8.81 23.83 16.61
C PHE A 124 -9.22 22.81 15.53
N ASP A 125 -9.18 23.20 14.26
CA ASP A 125 -9.58 22.31 13.17
C ASP A 125 -8.65 21.10 13.04
N ASP A 126 -9.26 19.97 12.66
CA ASP A 126 -8.57 18.72 12.37
C ASP A 126 -8.19 18.62 10.89
N THR A 127 -7.25 17.72 10.58
CA THR A 127 -6.95 17.37 9.18
C THR A 127 -7.89 16.27 8.75
N ASN A 128 -8.69 16.52 7.72
CA ASN A 128 -9.62 15.52 7.17
C ASN A 128 -9.05 14.88 5.91
N MET A 129 -9.24 13.58 5.76
CA MET A 129 -8.89 12.83 4.55
C MET A 129 -10.10 12.02 4.10
N TYR A 130 -10.32 11.94 2.80
CA TYR A 130 -11.42 11.21 2.19
C TYR A 130 -10.84 10.18 1.24
N VAL A 131 -11.12 8.90 1.48
CA VAL A 131 -10.74 7.81 0.57
C VAL A 131 -11.99 7.31 -0.13
N THR A 132 -11.99 7.44 -1.45
CA THR A 132 -13.04 6.92 -2.32
C THR A 132 -12.59 5.62 -2.95
N TYR A 133 -13.45 4.61 -2.90
CA TYR A 133 -13.15 3.26 -3.35
C TYR A 133 -14.34 2.63 -4.05
N LEU A 134 -14.04 1.64 -4.89
CA LEU A 134 -15.03 0.78 -5.53
C LEU A 134 -15.65 -0.14 -4.48
N SER A 135 -16.96 -0.01 -4.27
CA SER A 135 -17.67 -0.82 -3.26
C SER A 135 -18.27 -2.10 -3.82
N ASN A 136 -18.36 -2.25 -5.14
CA ASN A 136 -18.74 -3.48 -5.82
C ASN A 136 -17.51 -4.25 -6.35
N PRO A 137 -17.39 -5.57 -6.11
CA PRO A 137 -16.16 -6.33 -6.37
C PRO A 137 -15.94 -6.75 -7.84
N TYR A 138 -16.41 -5.98 -8.83
CA TYR A 138 -16.22 -6.34 -10.25
C TYR A 138 -15.62 -5.20 -11.08
N TYR A 139 -14.37 -5.41 -11.47
CA TYR A 139 -13.59 -4.61 -12.43
C TYR A 139 -14.26 -4.45 -13.82
N LYS A 140 -15.34 -5.20 -14.10
CA LYS A 140 -16.10 -5.17 -15.38
C LYS A 140 -17.61 -4.98 -15.17
N SER A 141 -18.00 -4.34 -14.06
CA SER A 141 -19.40 -4.00 -13.86
C SER A 141 -19.84 -2.97 -14.91
N LEU A 142 -21.06 -3.11 -15.43
CA LEU A 142 -21.67 -2.10 -16.30
C LEU A 142 -21.90 -0.78 -15.56
N THR A 143 -21.90 -0.81 -14.21
CA THR A 143 -22.08 0.35 -13.34
C THR A 143 -21.05 0.36 -12.21
N THR A 144 -20.44 1.51 -11.99
CA THR A 144 -19.46 1.73 -10.92
C THR A 144 -20.16 2.19 -9.65
N ASN A 145 -20.00 1.46 -8.54
CA ASN A 145 -20.46 1.93 -7.23
C ASN A 145 -19.27 2.46 -6.44
N LEU A 146 -19.35 3.72 -6.05
CA LEU A 146 -18.32 4.39 -5.25
C LEU A 146 -18.84 4.60 -3.83
N SER A 147 -17.95 4.38 -2.88
CA SER A 147 -18.14 4.77 -1.49
C SER A 147 -16.99 5.66 -1.06
N THR A 148 -17.24 6.62 -0.18
CA THR A 148 -16.21 7.48 0.40
C THR A 148 -16.20 7.30 1.91
N HIS A 149 -15.02 7.11 2.47
CA HIS A 149 -14.81 7.12 3.92
C HIS A 149 -14.00 8.35 4.32
N GLU A 150 -14.41 9.02 5.39
CA GLU A 150 -13.76 10.21 5.94
C GLU A 150 -12.95 9.85 7.19
N PHE A 151 -11.76 10.44 7.30
CA PHE A 151 -10.85 10.30 8.43
C PHE A 151 -10.54 11.67 8.99
N SER A 152 -10.60 11.81 10.31
CA SER A 152 -10.19 13.02 11.01
C SER A 152 -8.94 12.73 11.84
N PHE A 153 -7.82 13.31 11.43
CA PHE A 153 -6.54 13.17 12.09
C PHE A 153 -6.31 14.32 13.07
N PRO A 154 -5.71 14.06 14.24
CA PRO A 154 -5.28 15.11 15.14
C PRO A 154 -4.37 16.09 14.41
N LYS A 155 -4.59 17.40 14.60
CA LYS A 155 -3.84 18.47 13.92
C LYS A 155 -2.31 18.32 13.94
N LYS A 156 -1.76 17.76 15.02
CA LYS A 156 -0.30 17.60 15.21
C LYS A 156 0.29 16.38 14.51
N LEU A 157 -0.54 15.47 14.02
CA LEU A 157 -0.08 14.26 13.37
C LEU A 157 0.22 14.58 11.90
N ASP A 158 1.46 14.39 11.49
CA ASP A 158 1.83 14.45 10.08
C ASP A 158 1.35 13.20 9.36
N VAL A 159 0.52 13.41 8.34
CA VAL A 159 -0.07 12.35 7.52
C VAL A 159 0.31 12.49 6.05
N SER A 160 1.30 13.33 5.74
CA SER A 160 1.72 13.63 4.37
C SER A 160 2.17 12.37 3.63
N ASP A 161 2.94 11.50 4.28
CA ASP A 161 3.40 10.24 3.68
C ASP A 161 2.25 9.24 3.49
N PHE A 162 1.31 9.20 4.44
CA PHE A 162 0.12 8.36 4.29
C PHE A 162 -0.77 8.84 3.14
N TYR A 163 -0.96 10.15 3.01
CA TYR A 163 -1.68 10.75 1.89
C TYR A 163 -1.01 10.42 0.55
N ARG A 164 0.31 10.63 0.44
CA ARG A 164 1.09 10.33 -0.76
C ARG A 164 0.99 8.86 -1.15
N PHE A 165 1.07 7.96 -0.16
CA PHE A 165 0.88 6.52 -0.38
C PHE A 165 -0.48 6.23 -1.03
N LEU A 166 -1.56 6.72 -0.44
CA LEU A 166 -2.90 6.43 -0.94
C LEU A 166 -3.15 7.06 -2.32
N VAL A 167 -2.60 8.26 -2.58
CA VAL A 167 -2.67 8.89 -3.91
C VAL A 167 -1.94 8.05 -4.94
N GLN A 168 -0.71 7.62 -4.66
CA GLN A 168 0.08 6.78 -5.57
C GLN A 168 -0.68 5.49 -5.92
N LEU A 169 -1.19 4.80 -4.89
CA LEU A 169 -2.00 3.60 -5.03
C LEU A 169 -3.26 3.87 -5.88
N SER A 170 -3.94 5.00 -5.67
CA SER A 170 -5.13 5.35 -6.47
C SER A 170 -4.82 5.56 -7.96
N ILE A 171 -3.64 6.11 -8.29
CA ILE A 171 -3.18 6.30 -9.66
C ILE A 171 -2.91 4.94 -10.32
N GLU A 172 -2.19 4.06 -9.64
CA GLU A 172 -1.88 2.70 -10.10
C GLU A 172 -3.16 1.89 -10.32
N ASN A 173 -4.09 1.93 -9.38
CA ASN A 173 -5.37 1.23 -9.50
C ASN A 173 -6.18 1.76 -10.69
N ARG A 174 -6.26 3.08 -10.88
CA ARG A 174 -6.94 3.65 -12.06
C ARG A 174 -6.30 3.21 -13.36
N GLN A 175 -4.98 3.14 -13.45
CA GLN A 175 -4.30 2.64 -14.64
C GLN A 175 -4.67 1.18 -14.90
N LYS A 176 -4.59 0.32 -13.86
CA LYS A 176 -4.95 -1.10 -13.93
C LYS A 176 -6.42 -1.34 -14.30
N ILE A 177 -7.34 -0.49 -13.81
CA ILE A 177 -8.77 -0.59 -14.12
C ILE A 177 -9.06 -0.24 -15.59
N ASN A 178 -8.31 0.70 -16.17
CA ASN A 178 -8.56 1.23 -17.51
C ASN A 178 -7.67 0.63 -18.62
N SER A 179 -6.73 -0.26 -18.27
CA SER A 179 -5.91 -1.03 -19.21
C SER A 179 -6.61 -2.28 -19.71
#